data_AF-A0A1Z8SBM9-F1
#
_entry.id   AF-A0A1Z8SBM9-F1
#
_cell.length_a   1.000
_cell.length_b   1.000
_cell.length_c   1.000
_cell.angle_alpha   90.00
_cell.angle_beta   90.00
_cell.angle_gamma   90.00
#
_symmetry.space_group_name_H-M   'P 1'
#
loop_
_entity.id
_entity.type
_entity.pdbx_description
1 polymer ?
#
loop_
_entity_poly.entity_id
_entity_poly.type
_entity_poly.pdbx_seq_one_letter_code
_entity_poly.pdbx_strand_id
1 'polypeptide(L)'
;MKKLILLLSIVFLFSCEQTQKGALEGSWLRKGTINYKEGRPLDTIEFKGVFFEVYTKGSYSLLMNEIKIDSVTGEDVDKGISEAGFYTIDKNKLKKKVYYGTGWLGDGIGEWSGPDKDYLEVEFEVDYEKNHLSKLMPLDSLGNGFAEYYTRVD
;
A
#
# COMPACT_ATOMS: atom_id res chain seq x y z
N MET A 1 16.05 -13.76 -48.81
CA MET A 1 14.75 -14.01 -48.14
C MET A 1 14.88 -14.54 -46.72
N LYS A 2 15.71 -15.56 -46.41
CA LYS A 2 15.87 -16.09 -45.03
C LYS A 2 16.38 -15.07 -43.99
N LYS A 3 17.21 -14.09 -44.39
CA LYS A 3 17.74 -13.05 -43.47
C LYS A 3 16.71 -11.97 -43.09
N LEU A 4 15.64 -11.79 -43.86
CA LEU A 4 14.62 -10.77 -43.59
C LEU A 4 13.60 -11.27 -42.56
N ILE A 5 13.32 -12.58 -42.56
CA ILE A 5 12.40 -13.23 -41.60
C ILE A 5 12.97 -13.19 -40.17
N LEU A 6 14.29 -13.28 -40.03
CA LEU A 6 14.97 -13.25 -38.72
C LEU A 6 14.92 -11.86 -38.06
N LEU A 7 14.88 -10.79 -38.85
CA LEU A 7 14.74 -9.42 -38.31
C LEU A 7 13.32 -9.15 -37.82
N LEU A 8 12.30 -9.72 -38.48
CA LEU A 8 10.90 -9.52 -38.12
C LEU A 8 10.54 -10.20 -36.79
N SER A 9 11.13 -11.36 -36.48
CA SER A 9 10.89 -12.08 -35.23
C SER A 9 11.55 -11.45 -34.00
N ILE A 10 12.57 -10.59 -34.17
CA ILE A 10 13.20 -9.86 -33.06
C ILE A 10 12.34 -8.66 -32.63
N VAL A 11 11.62 -8.02 -33.56
CA VAL A 11 10.76 -6.86 -33.25
C VAL A 11 9.55 -7.26 -32.38
N PHE A 12 9.05 -8.49 -32.50
CA PHE A 12 7.93 -8.99 -31.69
C PHE A 12 8.30 -9.32 -30.23
N LEU A 13 9.59 -9.43 -29.88
CA LEU A 13 10.02 -9.71 -28.50
C LEU A 13 10.12 -8.46 -27.62
N PHE A 14 10.03 -7.26 -28.20
CA PHE A 14 10.11 -5.99 -27.48
C PHE A 14 8.76 -5.35 -27.19
N SER A 15 7.65 -5.97 -27.60
CA SER A 15 6.31 -5.52 -27.23
C SER A 15 5.86 -6.12 -25.90
N CYS A 16 6.70 -6.00 -24.87
CA CYS A 16 6.17 -6.03 -23.51
C CYS A 16 5.55 -4.66 -23.31
N GLU A 17 4.27 -4.51 -23.70
CA GLU A 17 3.51 -3.32 -23.35
C GLU A 17 3.62 -3.18 -21.82
N GLN A 18 4.28 -2.12 -21.36
CA GLN A 18 4.07 -1.65 -20.00
C GLN A 18 2.58 -1.30 -19.95
N THR A 19 1.76 -2.24 -19.50
CA THR A 19 0.36 -1.98 -19.16
C THR A 19 0.38 -0.71 -18.33
N GLN A 20 -0.18 0.35 -18.89
CA GLN A 20 -0.17 1.67 -18.27
C GLN A 20 -0.86 1.48 -16.92
N LYS A 21 -0.10 1.51 -15.83
CA LYS A 21 -0.66 1.30 -14.49
C LYS A 21 -1.82 2.30 -14.31
N GLY A 22 -2.97 1.81 -13.84
CA GLY A 22 -4.13 2.67 -13.58
C GLY A 22 -3.76 3.79 -12.60
N ALA A 23 -4.58 4.85 -12.50
CA ALA A 23 -4.30 5.91 -11.54
C ALA A 23 -4.50 5.42 -10.09
N LEU A 24 -3.53 5.69 -9.21
CA LEU A 24 -3.66 5.42 -7.76
C LEU A 24 -4.76 6.30 -7.14
N GLU A 25 -4.94 7.51 -7.67
CA GLU A 25 -5.98 8.46 -7.26
C GLU A 25 -7.35 7.78 -7.24
N GLY A 26 -8.08 7.93 -6.14
CA GLY A 26 -9.35 7.27 -5.88
C GLY A 26 -9.53 6.85 -4.43
N SER A 27 -10.62 6.15 -4.18
CA SER A 27 -10.98 5.61 -2.87
C SER A 27 -10.74 4.11 -2.83
N TRP A 28 -10.14 3.63 -1.75
CA TRP A 28 -9.68 2.26 -1.58
C TRP A 28 -10.08 1.73 -0.23
N LEU A 29 -10.65 0.53 -0.21
CA LEU A 29 -11.03 -0.16 1.02
C LEU A 29 -10.19 -1.42 1.17
N ARG A 30 -9.52 -1.58 2.30
CA ARG A 30 -8.76 -2.79 2.61
C ARG A 30 -9.70 -3.98 2.71
N LYS A 31 -9.31 -5.07 2.08
CA LYS A 31 -10.02 -6.36 2.12
C LYS A 31 -9.25 -7.42 2.88
N GLY A 32 -7.92 -7.32 2.95
CA GLY A 32 -7.13 -8.33 3.62
C GLY A 32 -5.66 -8.03 3.74
N THR A 33 -4.95 -9.05 4.18
CA THR A 33 -3.50 -9.10 4.34
C THR A 33 -2.98 -10.32 3.60
N ILE A 34 -2.11 -10.10 2.63
CA ILE A 34 -1.39 -11.15 1.90
C ILE A 34 -0.11 -11.43 2.69
N ASN A 35 0.02 -12.63 3.27
CA ASN A 35 1.24 -13.00 3.98
C ASN A 35 2.32 -13.46 3.00
N TYR A 36 3.58 -13.17 3.31
CA TYR A 36 4.73 -13.61 2.55
C TYR A 36 5.60 -14.52 3.40
N LYS A 37 6.07 -15.61 2.79
CA LYS A 37 7.08 -16.51 3.35
C LYS A 37 8.11 -16.82 2.29
N GLU A 38 9.39 -16.66 2.62
CA GLU A 38 10.49 -16.92 1.68
C GLU A 38 10.34 -16.16 0.34
N GLY A 39 9.83 -14.92 0.43
CA GLY A 39 9.61 -14.03 -0.72
C GLY A 39 8.39 -14.37 -1.57
N ARG A 40 7.56 -15.34 -1.16
CA ARG A 40 6.38 -15.78 -1.93
C ARG A 40 5.10 -15.48 -1.18
N PRO A 41 4.04 -15.03 -1.88
CA PRO A 41 2.74 -14.85 -1.26
C PRO A 41 2.13 -16.21 -0.87
N LEU A 42 1.50 -16.24 0.30
CA LEU A 42 0.67 -17.33 0.80
C LEU A 42 -0.82 -16.95 0.66
N ASP A 43 -1.66 -17.38 1.60
CA ASP A 43 -3.07 -17.04 1.66
C ASP A 43 -3.30 -15.59 2.07
N THR A 44 -4.42 -15.03 1.58
CA THR A 44 -4.93 -13.73 2.00
C THR A 44 -5.88 -13.91 3.17
N ILE A 45 -5.60 -13.25 4.29
CA ILE A 45 -6.46 -13.23 5.47
C ILE A 45 -7.36 -12.01 5.39
N GLU A 46 -8.66 -12.20 5.60
CA GLU A 46 -9.65 -11.11 5.61
C GLU A 46 -9.33 -10.08 6.70
N PHE A 47 -9.42 -8.80 6.33
CA PHE A 47 -9.27 -7.70 7.28
C PHE A 47 -10.61 -7.40 7.93
N LYS A 48 -10.64 -7.32 9.27
CA LYS A 48 -11.85 -7.02 10.05
C LYS A 48 -11.77 -5.60 10.60
N GLY A 49 -12.67 -4.75 10.13
CA GLY A 49 -12.75 -3.35 10.52
C GLY A 49 -12.82 -2.42 9.30
N VAL A 50 -12.48 -1.16 9.52
CA VAL A 50 -12.41 -0.15 8.46
C VAL A 50 -10.96 0.24 8.25
N PHE A 51 -10.50 0.17 7.01
CA PHE A 51 -9.22 0.72 6.62
C PHE A 51 -9.40 1.29 5.21
N PHE A 52 -9.66 2.59 5.16
CA PHE A 52 -10.14 3.30 4.00
C PHE A 52 -9.19 4.42 3.64
N GLU A 53 -8.62 4.36 2.44
CA GLU A 53 -7.69 5.35 1.92
C GLU A 53 -8.31 6.12 0.76
N VAL A 54 -8.05 7.42 0.72
CA VAL A 54 -8.37 8.26 -0.42
C VAL A 54 -7.10 8.92 -0.92
N TYR A 55 -6.81 8.76 -2.20
CA TYR A 55 -5.71 9.42 -2.89
C TYR A 55 -6.27 10.45 -3.87
N THR A 56 -5.74 11.66 -3.79
CA THR A 56 -5.94 12.74 -4.76
C THR A 56 -4.59 13.16 -5.31
N LYS A 57 -4.53 14.09 -6.26
CA LYS A 57 -3.27 14.52 -6.88
C LYS A 57 -2.23 14.99 -5.83
N GLY A 58 -1.30 14.11 -5.46
CA GLY A 58 -0.20 14.36 -4.52
C GLY A 58 -0.56 14.31 -3.04
N SER A 59 -1.82 14.10 -2.67
CA SER A 59 -2.29 14.10 -1.27
C SER A 59 -3.15 12.90 -0.97
N TYR A 60 -3.12 12.44 0.28
CA TYR A 60 -3.92 11.30 0.72
C TYR A 60 -4.49 11.50 2.12
N SER A 61 -5.53 10.73 2.42
CA SER A 61 -6.06 10.54 3.77
C SER A 61 -6.36 9.08 4.01
N LEU A 62 -6.21 8.61 5.25
CA LEU A 62 -6.56 7.28 5.71
C LEU A 62 -7.44 7.39 6.94
N LEU A 63 -8.49 6.57 6.99
CA LEU A 63 -9.24 6.23 8.19
C LEU A 63 -9.01 4.75 8.51
N MET A 64 -8.52 4.45 9.71
CA MET A 64 -8.32 3.11 10.21
C MET A 64 -9.08 2.90 11.51
N ASN A 65 -9.80 1.79 11.61
CA ASN A 65 -10.36 1.28 12.85
C ASN A 65 -10.39 -0.25 12.73
N GLU A 66 -9.38 -0.92 13.27
CA GLU A 66 -9.32 -2.38 13.28
C GLU A 66 -10.27 -2.91 14.36
N ILE A 67 -10.94 -4.02 14.14
CA ILE A 67 -11.73 -4.64 15.22
C ILE A 67 -10.76 -5.41 16.11
N LYS A 68 -10.47 -4.89 17.31
CA LYS A 68 -9.57 -5.52 18.27
C LYS A 68 -10.32 -5.87 19.55
N ILE A 69 -10.79 -7.10 19.61
CA ILE A 69 -11.52 -7.59 20.79
C ILE A 69 -10.55 -7.98 21.90
N ASP A 70 -10.67 -7.35 23.07
CA ASP A 70 -9.98 -7.78 24.27
C ASP A 70 -10.54 -9.14 24.74
N SER A 71 -9.66 -10.12 24.96
CA SER A 71 -10.07 -11.49 25.27
C SER A 71 -10.65 -11.66 26.68
N VAL A 72 -10.46 -10.68 27.56
CA VAL A 72 -10.93 -10.69 28.94
C VAL A 72 -12.28 -9.97 29.05
N THR A 73 -12.40 -8.78 28.47
CA THR A 73 -13.63 -7.96 28.56
C THR A 73 -14.63 -8.25 27.44
N GLY A 74 -14.16 -8.76 26.29
CA GLY A 74 -14.97 -8.95 25.09
C GLY A 74 -15.31 -7.66 24.35
N GLU A 75 -14.76 -6.53 24.78
CA GLU A 75 -15.00 -5.21 24.17
C GLU A 75 -13.98 -4.92 23.05
N ASP A 76 -14.40 -4.15 22.06
CA ASP A 76 -13.48 -3.58 21.07
C ASP A 76 -12.67 -2.46 21.73
N VAL A 77 -11.35 -2.64 21.77
CA VAL A 77 -10.43 -1.70 22.41
C VAL A 77 -9.74 -0.79 21.41
N ASP A 78 -9.89 -1.02 20.12
CA ASP A 78 -9.38 -0.07 19.13
C ASP A 78 -10.33 1.13 19.04
N LYS A 79 -9.75 2.33 19.16
CA LYS A 79 -10.47 3.60 19.03
C LYS A 79 -10.35 4.18 17.62
N GLY A 80 -9.59 3.50 16.76
CA GLY A 80 -9.23 3.95 15.43
C GLY A 80 -8.26 5.12 15.44
N ILE A 81 -7.71 5.36 14.27
CA ILE A 81 -6.91 6.54 13.94
C ILE A 81 -7.25 7.04 12.54
N SER A 82 -6.95 8.29 12.29
CA SER A 82 -6.89 8.83 10.93
C SER A 82 -5.52 9.45 10.72
N GLU A 83 -5.04 9.39 9.48
CA GLU A 83 -3.84 10.10 9.05
C GLU A 83 -4.09 10.84 7.73
N ALA A 84 -3.29 11.87 7.48
CA ALA A 84 -3.29 12.57 6.21
C ALA A 84 -1.91 13.16 5.90
N GLY A 85 -1.68 13.41 4.62
CA GLY A 85 -0.48 14.09 4.17
C GLY A 85 -0.28 14.02 2.67
N PHE A 86 0.98 13.95 2.26
CA PHE A 86 1.37 13.95 0.85
C PHE A 86 1.95 12.60 0.45
N TYR A 87 1.81 12.26 -0.83
CA TYR A 87 2.48 11.08 -1.38
C TYR A 87 3.14 11.38 -2.71
N THR A 88 4.14 10.58 -3.02
CA THR A 88 4.75 10.48 -4.35
C THR A 88 4.77 9.04 -4.78
N ILE A 89 4.60 8.79 -6.08
CA ILE A 89 4.78 7.48 -6.67
C ILE A 89 5.87 7.54 -7.74
N ASP A 90 6.88 6.70 -7.60
CA ASP A 90 7.89 6.46 -8.64
C ASP A 90 7.94 4.97 -8.93
N LYS A 91 7.60 4.59 -10.17
CA LYS A 91 7.44 3.19 -10.62
C LYS A 91 6.46 2.40 -9.73
N ASN A 92 6.98 1.58 -8.82
CA ASN A 92 6.26 0.74 -7.88
C ASN A 92 6.57 1.13 -6.42
N LYS A 93 7.16 2.30 -6.16
CA LYS A 93 7.40 2.78 -4.80
C LYS A 93 6.43 3.91 -4.48
N LEU A 94 5.57 3.66 -3.49
CA LEU A 94 4.70 4.66 -2.89
C LEU A 94 5.40 5.19 -1.65
N LYS A 95 5.70 6.48 -1.63
CA LYS A 95 6.25 7.17 -0.47
C LYS A 95 5.21 8.12 0.09
N LYS A 96 4.84 7.94 1.34
CA LYS A 96 3.95 8.81 2.11
C LYS A 96 4.75 9.67 3.06
N LYS A 97 4.35 10.94 3.15
CA LYS A 97 4.74 11.87 4.21
C LYS A 97 3.49 12.13 5.05
N VAL A 98 3.47 11.60 6.27
CA VAL A 98 2.36 11.70 7.22
C VAL A 98 2.55 12.96 8.05
N TYR A 99 1.72 13.97 7.83
CA TYR A 99 1.79 15.25 8.54
C TYR A 99 0.76 15.35 9.67
N TYR A 100 -0.37 14.68 9.50
CA TYR A 100 -1.49 14.75 10.42
C TYR A 100 -1.87 13.35 10.86
N GLY A 101 -2.12 13.19 12.14
CA GLY A 101 -2.55 11.94 12.76
C GLY A 101 -3.50 12.22 13.91
N THR A 102 -4.40 11.29 14.21
CA THR A 102 -5.23 11.32 15.42
C THR A 102 -4.80 10.23 16.40
N GLY A 103 -5.19 10.36 17.67
CA GLY A 103 -4.85 9.40 18.70
C GLY A 103 -3.33 9.26 18.85
N TRP A 104 -2.87 8.04 19.08
CA TRP A 104 -1.44 7.74 19.29
C TRP A 104 -0.54 8.14 18.12
N LEU A 105 -1.06 8.18 16.89
CA LEU A 105 -0.28 8.58 15.73
C LEU A 105 -0.02 10.08 15.72
N GLY A 106 -1.00 10.89 16.15
CA GLY A 106 -0.82 12.34 16.28
C GLY A 106 0.30 12.68 17.26
N ASP A 107 0.32 11.99 18.41
CA ASP A 107 1.39 12.13 19.40
C ASP A 107 2.74 11.63 18.86
N GLY A 108 2.74 10.51 18.14
CA GLY A 108 3.94 9.87 17.60
C GLY A 108 4.61 10.60 16.43
N ILE A 109 3.87 11.37 15.62
CA ILE A 109 4.45 12.05 14.44
C ILE A 109 5.62 12.96 14.84
N GLY A 110 5.47 13.76 15.90
CA GLY A 110 6.54 14.66 16.35
C GLY A 110 7.72 13.92 17.00
N GLU A 111 7.47 12.80 17.67
CA GLU A 111 8.53 12.01 18.30
C GLU A 111 9.35 11.19 17.28
N TRP A 112 8.70 10.65 16.25
CA TRP A 112 9.34 9.72 15.31
C TRP A 112 9.80 10.37 13.99
N SER A 113 9.43 11.62 13.71
CA SER A 113 9.89 12.35 12.51
C SER A 113 11.38 12.71 12.56
N GLY A 114 11.97 12.72 13.75
CA GLY A 114 13.32 13.18 13.99
C GLY A 114 13.43 14.71 14.05
N PRO A 115 14.61 15.26 14.35
CA PRO A 115 14.76 16.70 14.66
C PRO A 115 14.55 17.63 13.46
N ASP A 116 14.70 17.13 12.23
CA ASP A 116 14.73 17.93 11.01
C ASP A 116 13.45 17.86 10.18
N LYS A 117 12.44 17.13 10.64
CA LYS A 117 11.17 16.92 9.91
C LYS A 117 9.99 17.06 10.85
N ASP A 118 8.88 17.56 10.31
CA ASP A 118 7.58 17.66 10.95
C ASP A 118 6.59 16.57 10.45
N TYR A 119 7.10 15.53 9.79
CA TYR A 119 6.32 14.44 9.21
C TYR A 119 7.01 13.08 9.36
N LEU A 120 6.20 12.01 9.40
CA LEU A 120 6.69 10.64 9.29
C LEU A 120 6.79 10.21 7.83
N GLU A 121 7.86 9.51 7.48
CA GLU A 121 8.06 8.98 6.14
C GLU A 121 7.81 7.47 6.14
N VAL A 122 6.88 7.01 5.32
CA VAL A 122 6.56 5.59 5.16
C VAL A 122 6.66 5.22 3.68
N GLU A 123 7.28 4.10 3.39
CA GLU A 123 7.48 3.63 2.02
C GLU A 123 6.90 2.21 1.84
N PHE A 124 6.24 2.01 0.71
CA PHE A 124 5.64 0.74 0.31
C PHE A 124 6.09 0.40 -1.11
N GLU A 125 6.27 -0.89 -1.37
CA GLU A 125 6.21 -1.38 -2.74
C GLU A 125 4.75 -1.62 -3.13
N VAL A 126 4.32 -1.15 -4.29
CA VAL A 126 2.93 -1.17 -4.70
C VAL A 126 2.70 -1.83 -6.05
N ASP A 127 1.70 -2.71 -6.07
CA ASP A 127 1.09 -3.20 -7.29
C ASP A 127 -0.34 -2.68 -7.37
N TYR A 128 -0.71 -2.07 -8.49
CA TYR A 128 -1.99 -1.40 -8.61
C TYR A 128 -2.49 -1.36 -10.05
N GLU A 129 -3.79 -1.62 -10.19
CA GLU A 129 -4.56 -1.56 -11.42
C GLU A 129 -5.91 -0.90 -11.13
N LYS A 130 -6.86 -0.93 -12.08
CA LYS A 130 -8.16 -0.26 -11.94
C LYS A 130 -8.90 -0.58 -10.64
N ASN A 131 -8.92 -1.86 -10.24
CA ASN A 131 -9.71 -2.37 -9.10
C ASN A 131 -8.85 -3.12 -8.06
N HIS A 132 -7.54 -3.01 -8.17
CA HIS A 132 -6.59 -3.72 -7.32
C HIS A 132 -5.55 -2.73 -6.81
N LEU A 133 -5.25 -2.80 -5.52
CA LEU A 133 -4.07 -2.20 -4.93
C LEU A 133 -3.53 -3.17 -3.88
N SER A 134 -2.23 -3.45 -3.95
CA SER A 134 -1.49 -4.05 -2.86
C SER A 134 -0.33 -3.16 -2.44
N LYS A 135 -0.09 -3.07 -1.13
CA LYS A 135 1.01 -2.31 -0.52
C LYS A 135 1.88 -3.27 0.30
N LEU A 136 3.01 -3.68 -0.26
CA LEU A 136 3.98 -4.56 0.36
C LEU A 136 4.89 -3.76 1.31
N MET A 137 4.94 -4.23 2.57
CA MET A 137 5.90 -3.75 3.56
C MET A 137 7.27 -4.40 3.32
N PRO A 138 8.38 -3.76 3.74
CA PRO A 138 9.70 -4.35 3.65
C PRO A 138 9.71 -5.77 4.24
N LEU A 139 10.13 -6.74 3.42
CA LEU A 139 10.31 -8.12 3.86
C LEU A 139 11.57 -8.21 4.73
N ASP A 140 11.57 -9.15 5.68
CA ASP A 140 12.76 -9.47 6.45
C ASP A 140 13.84 -10.15 5.57
N SER A 141 15.02 -10.42 6.16
CA SER A 141 16.14 -11.04 5.44
C SER A 141 15.85 -12.46 4.92
N LEU A 142 14.81 -13.11 5.44
CA LEU A 142 14.34 -14.42 5.02
C LEU A 142 13.17 -14.31 4.03
N GLY A 143 12.76 -13.10 3.65
CA GLY A 143 11.65 -12.85 2.74
C GLY A 143 10.27 -12.99 3.37
N ASN A 144 10.15 -12.93 4.70
CA ASN A 144 8.86 -12.95 5.38
C ASN A 144 8.34 -11.54 5.62
N GLY A 145 7.01 -11.40 5.60
CA GLY A 145 6.35 -10.12 5.81
C GLY A 145 4.91 -10.18 5.32
N PHE A 146 4.37 -9.02 4.96
CA PHE A 146 3.00 -8.95 4.46
C PHE A 146 2.80 -7.78 3.49
N ALA A 147 1.78 -7.93 2.65
CA ALA A 147 1.20 -6.83 1.90
C ALA A 147 -0.25 -6.60 2.35
N GLU A 148 -0.64 -5.34 2.36
CA GLU A 148 -2.03 -4.95 2.53
C GLU A 148 -2.74 -5.07 1.17
N TYR A 149 -3.97 -5.59 1.14
CA TYR A 149 -4.76 -5.75 -0.09
C TYR A 149 -6.03 -4.90 -0.05
N TYR A 150 -6.29 -4.17 -1.14
CA TYR A 150 -7.38 -3.22 -1.30
C TYR A 150 -8.14 -3.43 -2.60
N THR A 151 -9.41 -3.03 -2.57
CA THR A 151 -10.25 -2.86 -3.75
C THR A 151 -10.72 -1.42 -3.85
N ARG A 152 -10.97 -0.99 -5.09
CA ARG A 152 -11.57 0.31 -5.39
C ARG A 152 -12.98 0.42 -4.79
N VAL A 153 -13.34 1.61 -4.32
CA VAL A 153 -14.71 1.99 -3.97
C VAL A 153 -15.09 3.16 -4.88
N ASP A 154 -16.16 2.99 -5.65
CA ASP A 154 -16.72 4.01 -6.55
C ASP A 154 -17.88 4.76 -5.88
#